data_AF-A0AAJ2EPK7-F1
#
_entry.id   AF-A0AAJ2EPK7-F1
#
_cell.length_a   1.000
_cell.length_b   1.000
_cell.length_c   1.000
_cell.angle_alpha   90.00
_cell.angle_beta   90.00
_cell.angle_gamma   90.00
#
_symmetry.space_group_name_H-M   'P 1'
#
loop_
_entity.id
_entity.type
_entity.pdbx_description
1 polymer ?
#
loop_
_entity_poly.entity_id
_entity_poly.type
_entity_poly.pdbx_seq_one_letter_code
_entity_poly.pdbx_strand_id
1 'polypeptide(L)'
;MLTFSNGGEGPLAVQPLWFQLYPAEEAAQIERDGTFREFFRGLFVIGGNGGGEAMAFDLRENAPYPLVAFDMTNVDLEESLRPIAPSFDVAPDLTGRDNQ
;
A
#
# COMPACT_ATOMS: atom_id res chain seq x y z
N MET A 1 -8.41 8.79 7.96
CA MET A 1 -7.94 9.31 6.66
C MET A 1 -9.00 9.25 5.57
N LEU A 2 -9.77 8.16 5.41
CA LEU A 2 -10.93 8.15 4.48
C LEU A 2 -11.99 9.23 4.80
N THR A 3 -12.10 9.62 6.06
CA THR A 3 -12.92 10.76 6.51
C THR A 3 -12.37 12.13 6.08
N PHE A 4 -11.13 12.20 5.59
CA PHE A 4 -10.45 13.42 5.13
C PHE A 4 -10.26 13.43 3.61
N SER A 5 -9.94 12.29 3.00
CA SER A 5 -9.84 12.12 1.55
C SER A 5 -10.16 10.68 1.14
N ASN A 6 -10.99 10.50 0.12
CA ASN A 6 -11.29 9.20 -0.48
C ASN A 6 -10.42 8.98 -1.73
N GLY A 7 -9.17 8.61 -1.49
CA GLY A 7 -8.10 8.55 -2.49
C GLY A 7 -7.17 9.77 -2.45
N GLY A 8 -6.38 9.93 -3.50
CA GLY A 8 -5.40 11.01 -3.65
C GLY A 8 -4.02 10.48 -3.99
N GLU A 9 -3.09 11.37 -4.33
CA GLU A 9 -1.73 10.96 -4.66
C GLU A 9 -0.69 11.95 -4.15
N GLY A 10 0.55 11.46 -3.98
CA GLY A 10 1.67 12.31 -3.62
C GLY A 10 2.97 11.56 -3.41
N PRO A 11 4.07 12.31 -3.18
CA PRO A 11 5.38 11.72 -2.97
C PRO A 11 5.47 10.98 -1.63
N LEU A 12 6.22 9.88 -1.65
CA LEU A 12 6.68 9.14 -0.46
C LEU A 12 8.19 9.36 -0.26
N ALA A 13 8.61 9.51 0.99
CA ALA A 13 10.01 9.63 1.36
C ALA A 13 10.78 8.29 1.31
N VAL A 14 10.07 7.18 1.05
CA VAL A 14 10.60 5.82 0.93
C VAL A 14 10.09 5.20 -0.36
N GLN A 15 10.74 4.16 -0.87
CA GLN A 15 10.24 3.39 -2.01
C GLN A 15 8.78 2.95 -1.75
N PRO A 16 7.86 3.08 -2.71
CA PRO A 16 8.07 3.33 -4.15
C PRO A 16 8.15 4.81 -4.57
N LEU A 17 8.40 5.75 -3.65
CA LEU A 17 8.55 7.20 -3.85
C LEU A 17 7.31 7.97 -4.33
N TRP A 18 6.27 7.26 -4.77
CA TRP A 18 4.97 7.83 -5.11
C TRP A 18 3.85 6.93 -4.59
N PHE A 19 2.84 7.52 -3.98
CA PHE A 19 1.65 6.79 -3.54
C PHE A 19 0.41 7.39 -4.15
N GLN A 20 -0.31 6.56 -4.90
CA GLN A 20 -1.68 6.79 -5.32
C GLN A 20 -2.58 5.94 -4.43
N LEU A 21 -3.23 6.58 -3.46
CA LEU A 21 -4.24 5.97 -2.62
C LEU A 21 -5.52 5.78 -3.44
N TYR A 22 -6.01 4.54 -3.48
CA TYR A 22 -7.27 4.23 -4.16
C TYR A 22 -8.47 4.72 -3.33
N PRO A 23 -9.57 5.11 -3.98
CA PRO A 23 -10.85 5.21 -3.31
C PRO A 23 -11.19 3.90 -2.56
N ALA A 24 -11.87 4.02 -1.43
CA ALA A 24 -12.21 2.88 -0.59
C ALA A 24 -13.04 1.82 -1.34
N GLU A 25 -13.91 2.27 -2.25
CA GLU A 25 -14.74 1.41 -3.09
C GLU A 25 -13.90 0.57 -4.06
N GLU A 26 -12.83 1.15 -4.61
CA GLU A 26 -11.90 0.45 -5.49
C GLU A 26 -11.06 -0.56 -4.72
N ALA A 27 -10.49 -0.17 -3.58
CA ALA A 27 -9.77 -1.11 -2.70
C ALA A 27 -10.66 -2.28 -2.24
N ALA A 28 -11.91 -2.01 -1.87
CA ALA A 28 -12.88 -3.05 -1.53
C ALA A 28 -13.23 -3.95 -2.72
N GLN A 29 -13.30 -3.40 -3.94
CA GLN A 29 -13.56 -4.18 -5.14
C GLN A 29 -12.39 -5.12 -5.46
N ILE A 30 -11.15 -4.60 -5.41
CA ILE A 30 -9.92 -5.39 -5.60
C ILE A 30 -9.86 -6.57 -4.62
N GLU A 31 -10.15 -6.34 -3.34
CA GLU A 31 -10.18 -7.40 -2.33
C GLU A 31 -11.28 -8.44 -2.59
N ARG A 32 -12.49 -7.98 -3.01
CA ARG A 32 -13.61 -8.88 -3.35
C ARG A 32 -13.32 -9.74 -4.56
N ASP A 33 -12.70 -9.17 -5.59
CA ASP A 33 -12.31 -9.87 -6.81
C ASP A 33 -11.11 -10.78 -6.56
N GLY A 34 -10.39 -10.58 -5.45
CA GLY A 34 -9.25 -11.40 -5.06
C GLY A 34 -8.06 -11.24 -5.99
N THR A 35 -7.91 -10.06 -6.63
CA THR A 35 -6.92 -9.78 -7.68
C THR A 35 -5.51 -10.25 -7.35
N PHE A 36 -5.11 -10.15 -6.08
CA PHE A 36 -3.76 -10.51 -5.61
C PHE A 36 -3.75 -11.74 -4.71
N ARG A 37 -4.90 -12.34 -4.40
CA ARG A 37 -5.02 -13.36 -3.34
C ARG A 37 -4.33 -14.68 -3.67
N GLU A 38 -4.10 -14.97 -4.95
CA GLU A 38 -3.39 -16.17 -5.40
C GLU A 38 -1.93 -16.19 -4.92
N PHE A 39 -1.20 -15.08 -5.11
CA PHE A 39 0.23 -14.98 -4.81
C PHE A 39 0.52 -14.20 -3.52
N PHE A 40 -0.33 -13.21 -3.19
CA PHE A 40 -0.10 -12.26 -2.10
C PHE A 40 -1.20 -12.36 -1.03
N ARG A 41 -1.47 -13.59 -0.57
CA ARG A 41 -2.49 -13.85 0.44
C ARG A 41 -2.19 -13.09 1.74
N GLY A 42 -3.22 -12.43 2.28
CA GLY A 42 -3.12 -11.68 3.53
C GLY A 42 -2.69 -10.23 3.34
N LEU A 43 -2.46 -9.77 2.11
CA LEU A 43 -2.29 -8.37 1.80
C LEU A 43 -3.64 -7.74 1.43
N PHE A 44 -3.98 -6.61 2.05
CA PHE A 44 -5.12 -5.79 1.67
C PHE A 44 -4.64 -4.56 0.92
N VAL A 45 -4.83 -4.53 -0.40
CA VAL A 45 -4.31 -3.48 -1.29
C VAL A 45 -5.09 -2.19 -1.13
N ILE A 46 -4.38 -1.08 -0.95
CA ILE A 46 -4.94 0.26 -0.75
C ILE A 46 -4.51 1.26 -1.83
N GLY A 47 -3.57 0.90 -2.68
CA GLY A 47 -3.05 1.80 -3.70
C GLY A 47 -1.84 1.23 -4.43
N GLY A 48 -1.20 2.09 -5.21
CA GLY A 48 0.00 1.74 -5.98
C GLY A 48 0.81 2.98 -6.34
N ASN A 49 1.90 2.79 -7.08
CA ASN A 49 2.74 3.90 -7.57
C ASN A 49 2.45 4.27 -9.04
N GLY A 50 1.48 3.61 -9.68
CA GLY A 50 1.18 3.75 -11.11
C GLY A 50 2.16 3.03 -12.05
N GLY A 51 3.14 2.29 -11.51
CA GLY A 51 4.30 1.76 -12.23
C GLY A 51 4.72 0.35 -11.80
N GLY A 52 3.77 -0.54 -11.53
CA GLY A 52 4.04 -1.97 -11.26
C GLY A 52 4.17 -2.33 -9.78
N GLU A 53 4.16 -1.37 -8.87
CA GLU A 53 4.23 -1.62 -7.43
C GLU A 53 2.88 -1.28 -6.77
N ALA A 54 2.38 -2.19 -5.94
CA ALA A 54 1.19 -2.01 -5.14
C ALA A 54 1.55 -1.82 -3.66
N MET A 55 0.68 -1.13 -2.93
CA MET A 55 0.80 -0.85 -1.50
C MET A 55 -0.36 -1.44 -0.74
N ALA A 56 -0.08 -2.09 0.38
CA ALA A 56 -1.05 -2.88 1.11
C ALA A 56 -0.81 -2.89 2.63
N PHE A 57 -1.88 -3.14 3.38
CA PHE A 57 -1.75 -3.60 4.76
C PHE A 57 -1.36 -5.06 4.78
N ASP A 58 -0.39 -5.41 5.61
CA ASP A 58 -0.03 -6.78 5.88
C ASP A 58 -0.90 -7.35 7.03
N LEU A 59 -1.97 -8.06 6.67
CA LEU A 59 -2.91 -8.66 7.61
C LEU A 59 -2.42 -10.01 8.17
N ARG A 60 -1.24 -10.48 7.75
CA ARG A 60 -0.60 -11.65 8.35
C ARG A 60 0.00 -11.31 9.71
N GLU A 61 0.27 -10.02 9.93
CA GLU A 61 0.79 -9.46 11.18
C GLU A 61 -0.33 -8.98 12.12
N ASN A 62 0.05 -8.49 13.30
CA ASN A 62 -0.90 -7.99 14.30
C ASN A 62 -1.18 -6.49 14.13
N ALA A 63 -2.35 -6.05 14.58
CA ALA A 63 -2.69 -4.63 14.63
C ALA A 63 -1.76 -3.85 15.59
N PRO A 64 -1.34 -2.61 15.24
CA PRO A 64 -1.66 -1.90 13.99
C PRO A 64 -0.90 -2.49 12.80
N TYR A 65 -1.62 -2.87 11.73
CA TYR A 65 -1.05 -3.61 10.61
C TYR A 65 0.02 -2.79 9.86
N PRO A 66 1.18 -3.38 9.54
CA PRO A 66 2.21 -2.71 8.76
C PRO A 66 1.74 -2.34 7.36
N LEU A 67 2.29 -1.23 6.83
CA LEU A 67 2.15 -0.85 5.44
C LEU A 67 3.38 -1.34 4.67
N VAL A 68 3.13 -2.06 3.58
CA VAL A 68 4.16 -2.67 2.72
C VAL A 68 3.92 -2.29 1.26
N ALA A 69 4.98 -2.33 0.46
CA ALA A 69 4.91 -2.36 -1.00
C ALA A 69 5.30 -3.75 -1.52
N PHE A 70 4.76 -4.13 -2.67
CA PHE A 70 5.16 -5.32 -3.40
C PHE A 70 5.13 -5.08 -4.92
N ASP A 71 6.02 -5.75 -5.63
CA ASP A 71 6.05 -5.84 -7.10
C ASP A 71 4.91 -6.75 -7.58
N MET A 72 3.99 -6.20 -8.37
CA MET A 72 2.82 -6.91 -8.92
C MET A 72 3.19 -7.92 -10.02
N THR A 73 4.41 -7.88 -10.54
CA THR A 73 4.92 -8.79 -11.58
C THR A 73 5.70 -9.97 -11.03
N ASN A 74 6.07 -9.92 -9.75
CA ASN A 74 6.66 -11.03 -9.04
C ASN A 74 5.54 -11.94 -8.49
N VAL A 75 5.82 -13.24 -8.34
CA VAL A 75 4.91 -14.21 -7.72
C VAL A 75 5.42 -14.71 -6.37
N ASP A 76 6.69 -14.42 -6.05
CA ASP A 76 7.27 -14.70 -4.74
C ASP A 76 6.98 -13.54 -3.79
N LEU A 77 6.14 -13.83 -2.79
CA LEU A 77 5.72 -12.87 -1.78
C LEU A 77 6.88 -12.37 -0.92
N GLU A 78 7.77 -13.26 -0.49
CA GLU A 78 8.87 -12.89 0.42
C GLU A 78 9.91 -12.03 -0.29
N GLU A 79 10.23 -12.36 -1.54
CA GLU A 79 11.18 -11.58 -2.34
C GLU A 79 10.61 -10.22 -2.77
N SER A 80 9.28 -10.11 -2.92
CA SER A 80 8.62 -8.91 -3.43
C SER A 80 8.34 -7.84 -2.37
N LEU A 81 8.15 -8.27 -1.11
CA LEU A 81 7.72 -7.39 -0.02
C LEU A 81 8.80 -6.41 0.42
N ARG A 82 8.42 -5.14 0.54
CA ARG A 82 9.22 -4.08 1.14
C ARG A 82 8.42 -3.33 2.21
N PRO A 83 8.97 -3.16 3.42
CA PRO A 83 8.30 -2.36 4.44
C PRO A 83 8.28 -0.87 4.06
N ILE A 84 7.14 -0.22 4.27
CA ILE A 84 6.97 1.24 4.14
C ILE A 84 6.89 1.85 5.54
N ALA A 85 5.95 1.37 6.36
CA ALA A 85 5.69 1.91 7.67
C ALA A 85 5.23 0.79 8.62
N PRO A 86 5.55 0.87 9.93
CA PRO A 86 5.07 -0.11 10.91
C PRO A 86 3.57 0.00 11.17
N SER A 87 2.92 1.12 10.81
CA SER A 87 1.48 1.30 10.86
C SER A 87 1.02 2.43 9.94
N PHE A 88 -0.28 2.50 9.66
CA PHE A 88 -0.84 3.60 8.89
C PHE A 88 -0.76 4.96 9.60
N ASP A 89 -0.78 4.97 10.94
CA ASP A 89 -0.79 6.22 11.73
C ASP A 89 0.51 7.01 11.59
N VAL A 90 1.62 6.33 11.29
CA VAL A 90 2.93 6.96 11.05
C VAL A 90 3.24 7.14 9.56
N ALA A 91 2.37 6.64 8.67
CA ALA A 91 2.55 6.82 7.22
C ALA A 91 2.53 8.30 6.77
N PRO A 92 1.74 9.20 7.38
CA PRO A 92 1.80 10.64 7.05
C PRO A 92 3.19 11.26 7.22
N ASP A 93 4.01 10.78 8.16
CA ASP A 93 5.38 11.28 8.38
C ASP A 93 6.32 10.94 7.20
N LEU A 94 5.90 10.00 6.35
CA LEU A 94 6.60 9.61 5.13
C LEU A 94 6.09 10.38 3.91
N THR A 95 4.99 11.11 4.03
CA THR A 95 4.42 11.95 2.96
C THR A 95 4.86 13.41 3.14
N GLY A 96 5.09 14.14 2.06
CA GLY A 96 5.26 15.61 2.13
C GLY A 96 6.64 16.14 2.52
N ARG A 97 7.73 15.39 2.34
CA ARG A 97 9.08 16.00 2.30
C ARG A 97 9.35 16.61 0.93
N ASP A 98 8.74 17.76 0.68
CA ASP A 98 9.34 18.73 -0.22
C ASP A 98 10.64 19.20 0.46
N ASN A 99 11.77 18.99 -0.21
CA ASN A 99 13.07 19.45 0.25
C ASN A 99 12.99 20.92 0.66
N GLN A 100 13.44 21.23 1.89
CA GLN A 100 13.98 22.56 2.17
C GLN A 100 15.28 22.77 1.40
#